data_AF-A0A8J5YDI7-F1
#
_entry.id   AF-A0A8J5YDI7-F1
#
_cell.length_a   1.000
_cell.length_b   1.000
_cell.length_c   1.000
_cell.angle_alpha   90.00
_cell.angle_beta   90.00
_cell.angle_gamma   90.00
#
_symmetry.space_group_name_H-M   'P 1'
#
loop_
_entity.id
_entity.type
_entity.pdbx_description
1 polymer ?
#
loop_
_entity_poly.entity_id
_entity_poly.type
_entity_poly.pdbx_seq_one_letter_code
_entity_poly.pdbx_strand_id
1 'polypeptide(L)'
;MDWLTMHDAVVNCRRKIILLKCQNGETLCVEFDDSSGLPIMISTMLAQKYVRKGCNAYLAYVLDTKVSELKIESVLVVCEYPNVFPKELPRLSPIREVEFAIELVPGTSLISIAPYRMFPTELKELKAQLQELTDRGFLNKVTIKNKYPLLRIDDLFDQLQGATVFSKIDL
;
A
#
# COMPACT_ATOMS: atom_id res chain seq x y z
N MET A 1 -13.36 19.73 20.46
CA MET A 1 -13.86 18.61 21.29
C MET A 1 -13.95 17.41 20.39
N ASP A 2 -13.48 16.26 20.87
CA ASP A 2 -13.51 14.99 20.17
C ASP A 2 -14.90 14.33 20.27
N TRP A 3 -15.18 13.44 19.32
CA TRP A 3 -16.47 12.77 19.19
C TRP A 3 -16.84 11.93 20.43
N LEU A 4 -15.85 11.37 21.13
CA LEU A 4 -16.08 10.58 22.35
C LEU A 4 -16.61 11.44 23.50
N THR A 5 -16.07 12.66 23.66
CA THR A 5 -16.55 13.65 24.65
C THR A 5 -17.96 14.16 24.31
N MET A 6 -18.31 14.25 23.02
CA MET A 6 -19.68 14.61 22.60
C MET A 6 -20.73 13.55 22.96
N HIS A 7 -20.31 12.31 23.18
CA HIS A 7 -21.17 11.16 23.45
C HIS A 7 -20.98 10.52 24.85
N ASP A 8 -20.29 11.20 25.77
CA ASP A 8 -19.95 10.68 27.12
C ASP A 8 -19.42 9.22 27.06
N ALA A 9 -18.52 8.93 26.12
CA ALA A 9 -18.15 7.55 25.80
C ALA A 9 -17.41 6.87 26.97
N VAL A 10 -17.96 5.74 27.46
CA VAL A 10 -17.33 4.93 28.52
C VAL A 10 -16.86 3.60 27.93
N VAL A 11 -15.54 3.42 27.87
CA VAL A 11 -14.90 2.17 27.43
C VAL A 11 -14.49 1.36 28.67
N ASN A 12 -15.07 0.17 28.85
CA ASN A 12 -14.74 -0.72 29.95
C ASN A 12 -14.07 -2.00 29.43
N CYS A 13 -12.74 -1.98 29.36
CA CYS A 13 -11.94 -3.08 28.83
C CYS A 13 -12.07 -4.39 29.63
N ARG A 14 -12.35 -4.33 30.94
CA ARG A 14 -12.55 -5.54 31.77
C ARG A 14 -13.84 -6.27 31.41
N ARG A 15 -14.91 -5.52 31.10
CA ARG A 15 -16.20 -6.07 30.68
C ARG A 15 -16.35 -6.19 29.17
N LYS A 16 -15.38 -5.70 28.39
CA LYS A 16 -15.40 -5.64 26.92
C LYS A 16 -16.65 -4.92 26.38
N ILE A 17 -17.03 -3.80 27.02
CA ILE A 17 -18.18 -2.98 26.60
C ILE A 17 -17.78 -1.54 26.28
N ILE A 18 -18.47 -0.93 25.32
CA ILE A 18 -18.44 0.50 25.01
C ILE A 18 -19.86 1.05 25.19
N LEU A 19 -20.01 2.07 26.04
CA LEU A 19 -21.25 2.81 26.22
C LEU A 19 -21.14 4.17 25.51
N LEU A 20 -22.18 4.56 24.77
CA LEU A 20 -22.28 5.84 24.07
C LEU A 20 -23.64 6.46 24.34
N LYS A 21 -23.70 7.74 24.73
CA LYS A 21 -24.97 8.49 24.78
C LYS A 21 -25.35 8.99 23.39
N CYS A 22 -26.49 8.54 22.89
CA CYS A 22 -27.08 9.02 21.65
C CYS A 22 -27.71 10.42 21.84
N GLN A 23 -27.88 11.17 20.74
CA GLN A 23 -28.42 12.54 20.76
C GLN A 23 -29.89 12.62 21.25
N ASN A 24 -30.61 11.50 21.26
CA ASN A 24 -31.95 11.34 21.82
C ASN A 24 -31.95 11.06 23.34
N GLY A 25 -30.79 10.98 24.00
CA GLY A 25 -30.64 10.68 25.42
C GLY A 25 -30.58 9.18 25.75
N GLU A 26 -30.76 8.29 24.78
CA GLU A 26 -30.59 6.84 24.98
C GLU A 26 -29.11 6.47 25.13
N THR A 27 -28.81 5.40 25.85
CA THR A 27 -27.44 4.86 25.96
C THR A 27 -27.32 3.62 25.10
N LEU A 28 -26.52 3.71 24.03
CA LEU A 28 -26.15 2.57 23.19
C LEU A 28 -25.07 1.77 23.93
N CYS A 29 -25.36 0.51 24.27
CA CYS A 29 -24.36 -0.44 24.74
C CYS A 29 -23.87 -1.29 23.57
N VAL A 30 -22.56 -1.26 23.33
CA VAL A 30 -21.88 -2.19 22.41
C VAL A 30 -21.10 -3.17 23.26
N GLU A 31 -21.62 -4.39 23.36
CA GLU A 31 -20.94 -5.49 24.03
C GLU A 31 -20.14 -6.29 22.99
N PHE A 32 -18.85 -6.49 23.23
CA PHE A 32 -18.07 -7.46 22.47
C PHE A 32 -18.33 -8.84 23.09
N ASP A 33 -19.22 -9.58 22.47
CA ASP A 33 -19.60 -10.92 22.88
C ASP A 33 -18.37 -11.86 22.89
N ASP A 34 -18.23 -12.62 23.97
CA ASP A 34 -17.21 -13.66 24.15
C ASP A 34 -17.74 -15.04 23.71
N SER A 35 -18.92 -15.12 23.08
CA SER A 35 -19.38 -16.33 22.44
C SER A 35 -18.33 -16.83 21.44
N SER A 36 -18.14 -18.15 21.41
CA SER A 36 -17.05 -18.84 20.72
C SER A 36 -17.11 -18.80 19.18
N GLY A 37 -17.89 -17.87 18.61
CA GLY A 37 -17.95 -17.58 17.19
C GLY A 37 -16.86 -16.59 16.77
N LEU A 38 -16.37 -16.74 15.54
CA LEU A 38 -15.59 -15.68 14.90
C LEU A 38 -16.44 -14.40 14.79
N PRO A 39 -15.86 -13.20 14.95
CA PRO A 39 -16.60 -11.95 14.73
C PRO A 39 -17.18 -11.95 13.31
N ILE A 40 -18.41 -11.42 13.16
CA ILE A 40 -19.12 -11.39 11.87
C ILE A 40 -18.41 -10.42 10.92
N MET A 41 -17.39 -10.93 10.25
CA MET A 41 -16.63 -10.22 9.23
C MET A 41 -17.47 -10.13 7.96
N ILE A 42 -17.98 -8.93 7.67
CA ILE A 42 -18.70 -8.65 6.43
C ILE A 42 -17.72 -8.15 5.35
N SER A 43 -18.02 -8.44 4.08
CA SER A 43 -17.24 -7.89 2.96
C SER A 43 -17.39 -6.37 2.86
N THR A 44 -16.41 -5.70 2.26
CA THR A 44 -16.45 -4.26 1.98
C THR A 44 -17.69 -3.86 1.17
N MET A 45 -18.12 -4.71 0.24
CA MET A 45 -19.37 -4.53 -0.53
C MET A 45 -20.62 -4.54 0.35
N LEU A 46 -20.69 -5.45 1.33
CA LEU A 46 -21.80 -5.48 2.30
C LEU A 46 -21.76 -4.25 3.21
N ALA A 47 -20.60 -3.89 3.74
CA ALA A 47 -20.43 -2.67 4.55
C ALA A 47 -20.92 -1.42 3.79
N GLN A 48 -20.49 -1.24 2.54
CA GLN A 48 -20.97 -0.16 1.67
C GLN A 48 -22.49 -0.21 1.42
N LYS A 49 -23.06 -1.40 1.26
CA LYS A 49 -24.52 -1.59 1.10
C LYS A 49 -25.31 -1.17 2.34
N TYR A 50 -24.80 -1.42 3.55
CA TYR A 50 -25.41 -0.96 4.80
C TYR A 50 -25.30 0.55 4.98
N VAL A 51 -24.12 1.15 4.72
CA VAL A 51 -23.94 2.61 4.77
C VAL A 51 -24.88 3.32 3.77
N ARG A 52 -25.02 2.80 2.55
CA ARG A 52 -25.98 3.32 1.54
C ARG A 52 -27.45 3.18 1.96
N LYS A 53 -27.78 2.32 2.92
CA LYS A 53 -29.13 2.18 3.52
C LYS A 53 -29.36 3.10 4.71
N GLY A 54 -28.40 3.96 5.07
CA GLY A 54 -28.49 4.86 6.22
C GLY A 54 -28.08 4.22 7.55
N CYS A 55 -27.41 3.06 7.55
CA CYS A 55 -26.81 2.52 8.77
C CYS A 55 -25.60 3.37 9.19
N ASN A 56 -25.56 3.80 10.45
CA ASN A 56 -24.40 4.47 11.02
C ASN A 56 -23.21 3.49 11.10
N ALA A 57 -22.04 3.95 10.67
CA ALA A 57 -20.79 3.20 10.75
C ALA A 57 -19.78 3.96 11.62
N TYR A 58 -19.08 3.24 12.48
CA TYR A 58 -18.09 3.78 13.41
C TYR A 58 -16.74 3.10 13.19
N LEU A 59 -15.67 3.89 13.10
CA LEU A 59 -14.29 3.38 13.03
C LEU A 59 -13.61 3.62 14.37
N ALA A 60 -13.23 2.54 15.05
CA ALA A 60 -12.40 2.59 16.25
C ALA A 60 -10.99 2.10 15.91
N TYR A 61 -9.98 2.88 16.29
CA TYR A 61 -8.57 2.51 16.20
C TYR A 61 -7.85 2.97 17.46
N VAL A 62 -6.88 2.18 17.93
CA VAL A 62 -6.10 2.48 19.13
C VAL A 62 -4.76 3.08 18.69
N LEU A 63 -4.51 4.33 19.07
CA LEU A 63 -3.19 4.93 18.97
C LEU A 63 -2.47 4.78 20.32
N ASP A 64 -1.37 4.04 20.34
CA ASP A 64 -0.44 4.11 21.46
C ASP A 64 0.44 5.34 21.31
N THR A 65 0.12 6.40 22.06
CA THR A 65 0.86 7.66 22.06
C THR A 65 2.22 7.60 22.75
N LYS A 66 2.60 6.46 23.34
CA LYS A 66 3.90 6.24 23.98
C LYS A 66 4.88 5.46 23.10
N VAL A 67 4.41 4.85 22.01
CA VAL A 67 5.28 4.20 21.03
C VAL A 67 5.86 5.27 20.11
N SER A 68 7.10 5.67 20.38
CA SER A 68 7.95 6.34 19.39
C SER A 68 7.94 5.53 18.10
N GLU A 69 7.87 6.19 16.94
CA GLU A 69 7.85 5.55 15.61
C GLU A 69 8.77 4.32 15.59
N LEU A 70 8.18 3.14 15.36
CA LEU A 70 8.92 1.90 15.33
C LEU A 70 9.90 1.97 14.17
N LYS A 71 11.18 2.23 14.48
CA LYS A 71 12.25 2.18 13.51
C LYS A 71 12.21 0.81 12.83
N ILE A 72 12.39 0.78 11.52
CA ILE A 72 12.47 -0.46 10.73
C ILE A 72 13.52 -1.42 11.34
N GLU A 73 14.59 -0.85 11.90
CA GLU A 73 15.67 -1.49 12.67
C GLU A 73 15.20 -2.24 13.95
N SER A 74 13.93 -2.17 14.33
CA SER A 74 13.32 -2.92 15.45
C SER A 74 12.53 -4.16 15.01
N VAL A 75 12.26 -4.32 13.70
CA VAL A 75 11.57 -5.48 13.15
C VAL A 75 12.61 -6.57 12.88
N LEU A 76 12.66 -7.60 13.73
CA LEU A 76 13.65 -8.69 13.65
C LEU A 76 13.79 -9.26 12.23
N VAL A 77 12.67 -9.54 11.57
CA VAL A 77 12.64 -10.06 10.19
C VAL A 77 13.29 -9.10 9.19
N VAL A 78 13.17 -7.77 9.35
CA VAL A 78 13.85 -6.84 8.43
C VAL A 78 15.37 -6.84 8.67
N CYS A 79 15.80 -6.96 9.92
CA CYS A 79 17.22 -7.06 10.28
C CYS A 79 17.88 -8.35 9.78
N GLU A 80 17.12 -9.42 9.51
CA GLU A 80 17.60 -10.65 8.86
C GLU A 80 17.90 -10.47 7.36
N TYR A 81 17.26 -9.50 6.69
CA TYR A 81 17.38 -9.28 5.24
C TYR A 81 17.87 -7.86 4.88
N PRO A 82 19.05 -7.40 5.37
CA PRO A 82 19.55 -6.04 5.13
C PRO A 82 19.81 -5.72 3.64
N ASN A 83 20.04 -6.76 2.83
CA ASN A 83 20.21 -6.62 1.38
C ASN A 83 18.88 -6.37 0.62
N VAL A 84 17.75 -6.71 1.22
CA VAL A 84 16.40 -6.51 0.64
C VAL A 84 15.83 -5.14 1.03
N PHE A 85 16.24 -4.62 2.19
CA PHE A 85 15.80 -3.32 2.72
C PHE A 85 16.95 -2.32 2.89
N PRO A 86 17.72 -1.98 1.84
CA PRO A 86 18.82 -1.04 1.93
C PRO A 86 18.33 0.41 2.10
N LYS A 87 19.13 1.27 2.75
CA LYS A 87 18.81 2.71 2.92
C LYS A 87 18.86 3.50 1.61
N GLU A 88 19.55 2.99 0.60
CA GLU A 88 19.60 3.52 -0.76
C GLU A 88 19.45 2.35 -1.75
N LEU A 89 18.71 2.55 -2.85
CA LEU A 89 18.52 1.51 -3.86
C LEU A 89 19.84 1.15 -4.56
N PRO A 90 20.09 -0.14 -4.87
CA PRO A 90 21.27 -0.54 -5.62
C PRO A 90 21.29 0.12 -7.01
N ARG A 91 22.50 0.50 -7.46
CA ARG A 91 22.73 1.30 -8.68
C ARG A 91 22.20 0.65 -9.97
N LEU A 92 22.15 -0.68 -10.00
CA LEU A 92 21.63 -1.46 -11.11
C LEU A 92 20.68 -2.53 -10.56
N SER A 93 19.72 -2.97 -11.38
CA SER A 93 19.08 -4.26 -11.15
C SER A 93 20.17 -5.34 -11.01
N PRO A 94 19.99 -6.36 -10.15
CA PRO A 94 20.83 -7.55 -10.17
C PRO A 94 20.96 -8.09 -11.60
N ILE A 95 22.09 -8.73 -11.91
CA ILE A 95 22.25 -9.42 -13.20
C ILE A 95 21.14 -10.47 -13.29
N ARG A 96 20.16 -10.21 -14.16
CA ARG A 96 19.07 -11.14 -14.46
C ARG A 96 19.57 -12.09 -15.54
N GLU A 97 19.12 -13.35 -15.48
CA GLU A 97 19.38 -14.34 -16.53
C GLU A 97 18.71 -13.98 -17.88
N VAL A 98 17.89 -12.92 -17.90
CA VAL A 98 17.14 -12.41 -19.06
C VAL A 98 17.27 -10.89 -19.15
N GLU A 99 17.63 -10.37 -20.32
CA GLU A 99 17.81 -8.95 -20.66
C GLU A 99 16.61 -8.43 -21.52
N PHE A 100 16.22 -7.13 -21.50
CA PHE A 100 14.86 -6.67 -21.92
C PHE A 100 14.79 -5.75 -23.17
N ALA A 101 13.96 -6.04 -24.20
CA ALA A 101 13.71 -5.23 -25.43
C ALA A 101 12.23 -5.11 -25.80
N ILE A 102 12.01 -4.17 -26.73
CA ILE A 102 10.80 -3.90 -27.49
C ILE A 102 11.03 -4.42 -28.93
N GLU A 103 10.19 -5.34 -29.41
CA GLU A 103 10.17 -5.74 -30.82
C GLU A 103 9.29 -4.78 -31.62
N LEU A 104 9.78 -4.32 -32.78
CA LEU A 104 9.00 -3.48 -33.70
C LEU A 104 8.24 -4.35 -34.70
N VAL A 105 7.00 -3.96 -35.03
CA VAL A 105 6.25 -4.59 -36.13
C VAL A 105 7.01 -4.36 -37.45
N PRO A 106 7.23 -5.39 -38.29
CA PRO A 106 7.94 -5.23 -39.56
C PRO A 106 7.37 -4.09 -40.41
N GLY A 107 8.25 -3.19 -40.88
CA GLY A 107 7.85 -1.98 -41.61
C GLY A 107 7.64 -0.73 -40.73
N THR A 108 7.70 -0.84 -39.40
CA THR A 108 7.66 0.32 -38.50
C THR A 108 8.96 1.11 -38.57
N SER A 109 8.87 2.39 -38.94
CA SER A 109 9.98 3.35 -38.79
C SER A 109 10.14 3.81 -37.34
N LEU A 110 11.38 4.06 -36.93
CA LEU A 110 11.65 4.66 -35.61
C LEU A 110 11.09 6.09 -35.54
N ILE A 111 10.52 6.44 -34.39
CA ILE A 111 9.98 7.77 -34.11
C ILE A 111 11.13 8.71 -33.76
N SER A 112 11.36 9.72 -34.60
CA SER A 112 12.35 10.79 -34.36
C SER A 112 11.63 12.14 -34.28
N ILE A 113 11.06 12.44 -33.11
CA ILE A 113 10.40 13.72 -32.82
C ILE A 113 11.42 14.68 -32.21
N ALA A 114 11.42 15.95 -32.66
CA ALA A 114 12.25 16.98 -32.05
C ALA A 114 11.84 17.22 -30.58
N PRO A 115 12.79 17.29 -29.62
CA PRO A 115 12.45 17.56 -28.23
C PRO A 115 11.62 18.84 -28.06
N TYR A 116 10.65 18.80 -27.15
CA TYR A 116 9.86 19.98 -26.81
C TYR A 116 10.75 21.13 -26.34
N ARG A 117 10.38 22.36 -26.70
CA ARG A 117 11.06 23.56 -26.21
C ARG A 117 10.74 23.74 -24.73
N MET A 118 11.78 23.67 -23.89
CA MET A 118 11.72 23.87 -22.44
C MET A 118 12.40 25.19 -22.07
N PHE A 119 12.03 25.76 -20.94
CA PHE A 119 12.69 26.94 -20.39
C PHE A 119 14.10 26.59 -19.87
N PRO A 120 15.04 27.56 -19.80
CA PRO A 120 16.43 27.28 -19.37
C PRO A 120 16.55 26.66 -17.97
N THR A 121 15.60 26.93 -17.08
CA THR A 121 15.49 26.34 -15.74
C THR A 121 15.11 24.86 -15.78
N GLU A 122 14.08 24.52 -16.55
CA GLU A 122 13.63 23.13 -16.78
C GLU A 122 14.72 22.30 -17.46
N LEU A 123 15.42 22.88 -18.44
CA LEU A 123 16.49 22.23 -19.17
C LEU A 123 17.71 21.96 -18.28
N LYS A 124 18.00 22.86 -17.32
CA LYS A 124 19.03 22.65 -16.29
C LYS A 124 18.66 21.50 -15.35
N GLU A 125 17.41 21.44 -14.91
CA GLU A 125 16.89 20.38 -14.03
C GLU A 125 16.90 19.02 -14.73
N LEU A 126 16.35 18.93 -15.95
CA LEU A 126 16.39 17.72 -16.78
C LEU A 126 17.83 17.24 -16.99
N LYS A 127 18.77 18.15 -17.23
CA LYS A 127 20.19 17.79 -17.38
C LYS A 127 20.78 17.23 -16.09
N ALA A 128 20.43 17.78 -14.92
CA ALA A 128 20.89 17.26 -13.63
C ALA A 128 20.36 15.84 -13.38
N GLN A 129 19.06 15.60 -13.61
CA GLN A 129 18.44 14.28 -13.48
C GLN A 129 19.03 13.25 -14.46
N LEU A 130 19.25 13.63 -15.73
CA LEU A 130 19.90 12.75 -16.71
C LEU A 130 21.35 12.43 -16.34
N GLN A 131 22.09 13.40 -15.78
CA GLN A 131 23.45 13.15 -15.29
C GLN A 131 23.42 12.16 -14.12
N GLU A 132 22.54 12.36 -13.13
CA GLU A 132 22.38 11.45 -12.00
C GLU A 132 22.02 10.03 -12.45
N LEU A 133 21.07 9.87 -13.38
CA LEU A 133 20.68 8.56 -13.92
C LEU A 133 21.83 7.89 -14.71
N THR A 134 22.69 8.69 -15.35
CA THR A 134 23.89 8.20 -16.05
C THR A 134 24.96 7.76 -15.05
N ASP A 135 25.24 8.57 -14.02
CA ASP A 135 26.24 8.31 -12.98
C ASP A 135 25.85 7.12 -12.09
N ARG A 136 24.54 6.89 -11.90
CA ARG A 136 23.99 5.69 -11.27
C ARG A 136 24.00 4.46 -12.20
N GLY A 137 24.19 4.63 -13.51
CA GLY A 137 24.30 3.53 -14.49
C GLY A 137 22.99 3.03 -15.09
N PHE A 138 21.85 3.68 -14.81
CA PHE A 138 20.54 3.27 -15.33
C PHE A 138 20.38 3.45 -16.84
N LEU A 139 21.17 4.34 -17.45
CA LEU A 139 21.10 4.66 -18.89
C LEU A 139 22.18 3.90 -19.68
N ASN A 140 21.78 2.79 -20.30
CA ASN A 140 22.62 2.00 -21.21
C ASN A 140 22.06 2.01 -22.65
N LYS A 141 22.91 1.84 -23.66
CA LYS A 141 22.56 1.98 -25.09
C LYS A 141 21.72 0.85 -25.71
N VAL A 142 21.27 -0.15 -24.94
CA VAL A 142 20.76 -1.42 -25.48
C VAL A 142 19.44 -1.86 -24.84
N THR A 143 18.57 -2.42 -25.68
CA THR A 143 17.30 -3.11 -25.33
C THR A 143 17.40 -4.54 -25.91
N ILE A 144 17.16 -5.64 -25.15
CA ILE A 144 17.41 -7.07 -25.57
C ILE A 144 16.19 -8.03 -25.83
N LYS A 145 15.38 -8.56 -24.86
CA LYS A 145 14.00 -9.15 -25.10
C LYS A 145 13.14 -9.56 -23.87
N ASN A 146 11.83 -9.23 -23.80
CA ASN A 146 10.90 -9.85 -22.82
C ASN A 146 9.46 -10.05 -23.35
N LYS A 147 8.79 -11.14 -22.93
CA LYS A 147 7.36 -11.43 -23.20
C LYS A 147 6.76 -12.36 -22.13
N TYR A 148 6.43 -11.81 -20.95
CA TYR A 148 5.54 -12.49 -20.01
C TYR A 148 4.08 -12.04 -20.23
N PRO A 149 3.11 -12.97 -20.35
CA PRO A 149 1.72 -12.60 -20.18
C PRO A 149 1.51 -12.17 -18.72
N LEU A 150 0.93 -10.99 -18.52
CA LEU A 150 0.43 -10.62 -17.19
C LEU A 150 -0.71 -11.58 -16.83
N LEU A 151 -0.56 -12.31 -15.72
CA LEU A 151 -1.62 -13.16 -15.18
C LEU A 151 -2.86 -12.31 -14.87
N ARG A 152 -4.05 -12.89 -14.99
CA ARG A 152 -5.26 -12.17 -14.57
C ARG A 152 -5.28 -12.06 -13.05
N ILE A 153 -5.86 -10.96 -12.59
CA ILE A 153 -6.01 -10.65 -11.17
C ILE A 153 -6.87 -11.72 -10.48
N ASP A 154 -7.91 -12.24 -11.18
CA ASP A 154 -8.77 -13.31 -10.67
C ASP A 154 -7.98 -14.62 -10.48
N ASP A 155 -7.21 -15.05 -11.49
CA ASP A 155 -6.33 -16.24 -11.42
C ASP A 155 -5.32 -16.17 -10.26
N LEU A 156 -4.87 -14.96 -9.90
CA LEU A 156 -3.98 -14.71 -8.76
C LEU A 156 -4.73 -14.76 -7.41
N PHE A 157 -5.98 -14.29 -7.34
CA PHE A 157 -6.77 -14.36 -6.12
C PHE A 157 -7.27 -15.78 -5.80
N ASP A 158 -7.56 -16.60 -6.81
CA ASP A 158 -7.92 -18.00 -6.62
C ASP A 158 -6.78 -18.80 -5.97
N GLN A 159 -5.52 -18.49 -6.29
CA GLN A 159 -4.33 -19.08 -5.64
C GLN A 159 -4.17 -18.69 -4.16
N LEU A 160 -4.82 -17.61 -3.73
CA LEU A 160 -4.79 -17.12 -2.35
C LEU A 160 -5.94 -17.66 -1.49
N GLN A 161 -6.83 -18.48 -2.05
CA GLN A 161 -7.95 -19.05 -1.33
C GLN A 161 -7.48 -19.95 -0.18
N GLY A 162 -7.90 -19.62 1.05
CA GLY A 162 -7.53 -20.35 2.27
C GLY A 162 -6.32 -19.77 3.02
N ALA A 163 -5.60 -18.79 2.44
CA ALA A 163 -4.61 -18.03 3.19
C ALA A 163 -5.32 -17.09 4.21
N THR A 164 -4.81 -17.07 5.44
CA THR A 164 -5.36 -16.28 6.57
C THR A 164 -4.50 -15.08 6.94
N VAL A 165 -3.26 -15.03 6.47
CA VAL A 165 -2.28 -13.97 6.73
C VAL A 165 -1.64 -13.56 5.41
N PHE A 166 -1.57 -12.26 5.17
CA PHE A 166 -1.00 -11.67 3.95
C PHE A 166 0.07 -10.65 4.32
N SER A 167 1.12 -10.59 3.52
CA SER A 167 2.14 -9.53 3.58
C SER A 167 2.29 -8.92 2.19
N LYS A 168 2.54 -7.60 2.14
CA LYS A 168 2.75 -6.84 0.91
C LYS A 168 4.15 -6.24 0.96
N ILE A 169 4.90 -6.43 -0.12
CA ILE A 169 6.20 -5.78 -0.35
C ILE A 169 6.06 -4.96 -1.63
N ASP A 170 6.37 -3.68 -1.54
CA ASP A 170 6.55 -2.81 -2.71
C ASP A 170 8.06 -2.74 -3.02
N LEU A 171 8.42 -2.78 -4.31
CA LEU A 171 9.79 -2.78 -4.83
C LEU A 171 10.14 -1.44 -5.50
#